data_AF-A0A2M8FWS5-F1
#
_entry.id   AF-A0A2M8FWS5-F1
#
_cell.length_a   1.000
_cell.length_b   1.000
_cell.length_c   1.000
_cell.angle_alpha   90.00
_cell.angle_beta   90.00
_cell.angle_gamma   90.00
#
_symmetry.space_group_name_H-M   'P 1'
#
loop_
_entity.id
_entity.type
_entity.pdbx_description
1 polymer ?
#
loop_
_entity_poly.entity_id
_entity_poly.type
_entity_poly.pdbx_seq_one_letter_code
_entity_poly.pdbx_strand_id
1 'polypeptide(L)'
;MRIKCAFIFFFLFLFPLVSFAYILPEIHLSQTDLQLSADHHYSDLLKQKSSLSNSLSFSKYEEYKKNPKLRLNKQERIAAAGFAKLLPNLEFWTYVFRLKQDILNLHEIKTNNIKNEADLLARETILSLYKSSREFKIKSWPLLHNTFIKLSKNARGYCYHYVENLKRDLGSQNWNFFTLAWVEAYSGKYREHNTLAIAKKGETIENSIIVDGWRNGSKPFWIRREDDHYPWKLYQVINNSAHKAPSSLSAAPQKAPKTEAP
;
A
#
# COMPACT_ATOMS: atom_id res chain seq x y z
N MET A 1 -0.74 52.04 -40.99
CA MET A 1 -0.02 50.78 -41.26
C MET A 1 1.17 50.66 -40.32
N ARG A 2 1.00 50.01 -39.15
CA ARG A 2 2.08 49.60 -38.24
C ARG A 2 1.65 48.33 -37.52
N ILE A 3 2.23 47.21 -37.95
CA ILE A 3 2.24 45.93 -37.24
C ILE A 3 3.19 46.09 -36.05
N LYS A 4 2.83 45.59 -34.86
CA LYS A 4 3.79 44.96 -33.92
C LYS A 4 3.11 44.25 -32.73
N CYS A 5 3.27 42.93 -32.77
CA CYS A 5 3.63 42.02 -31.68
C CYS A 5 2.65 41.82 -30.51
N ALA A 6 1.89 40.73 -30.64
CA ALA A 6 1.35 39.99 -29.50
C ALA A 6 2.49 39.41 -28.66
N PHE A 7 2.56 39.80 -27.38
CA PHE A 7 3.29 39.06 -26.35
C PHE A 7 2.27 38.27 -25.53
N ILE A 8 2.05 37.02 -25.92
CA ILE A 8 1.40 36.04 -25.04
C ILE A 8 2.48 35.60 -24.05
N PHE A 9 2.45 36.19 -22.86
CA PHE A 9 3.20 35.68 -21.71
C PHE A 9 2.56 34.35 -21.29
N PHE A 10 3.03 33.25 -21.87
CA PHE A 10 2.75 31.91 -21.37
C PHE A 10 3.58 31.73 -20.09
N PHE A 11 3.05 32.21 -18.96
CA PHE A 11 3.56 31.85 -17.64
C PHE A 11 3.28 30.35 -17.44
N LEU A 12 4.18 29.51 -17.94
CA LEU A 12 4.38 28.17 -17.41
C LEU A 12 4.81 28.37 -15.95
N PHE A 13 3.82 28.44 -15.06
CA PHE A 13 4.02 28.01 -13.69
C PHE A 13 4.47 26.55 -13.78
N LEU A 14 5.79 26.34 -13.91
CA LEU A 14 6.46 25.18 -13.35
C LEU A 14 6.21 25.26 -11.84
N PHE A 15 5.00 24.87 -11.43
CA PHE A 15 4.82 24.29 -10.11
C PHE A 15 5.91 23.23 -10.04
N PRO A 16 6.84 23.29 -9.07
CA PRO A 16 7.69 22.15 -8.84
C PRO A 16 6.72 21.05 -8.44
N LEU A 17 6.43 20.14 -9.38
CA LEU A 17 5.88 18.83 -9.12
C LEU A 17 6.96 18.13 -8.29
N VAL A 18 7.07 18.49 -7.02
CA VAL A 18 7.88 17.76 -6.06
C VAL A 18 7.09 16.49 -5.80
N SER A 19 7.24 15.58 -6.75
CA SER A 19 6.77 14.22 -6.69
C SER A 19 7.64 13.54 -5.64
N PHE A 20 7.30 13.77 -4.37
CA PHE A 20 7.94 13.06 -3.27
C PHE A 20 7.56 11.59 -3.44
N ALA A 21 8.53 10.79 -3.86
CA ALA A 21 8.43 9.35 -3.83
C ALA A 21 8.01 8.96 -2.41
N TYR A 22 6.82 8.38 -2.26
CA TYR A 22 6.37 7.90 -0.97
C TYR A 22 7.00 6.52 -0.74
N ILE A 23 8.28 6.56 -0.36
CA ILE A 23 9.06 5.38 0.00
C ILE A 23 8.81 5.15 1.49
N LEU A 24 8.13 4.05 1.79
CA LEU A 24 7.87 3.65 3.17
C LEU A 24 9.17 3.27 3.88
N PRO A 25 9.30 3.61 5.18
CA PRO A 25 10.49 3.29 5.95
C PRO A 25 10.68 1.77 6.06
N GLU A 26 11.89 1.35 6.37
CA GLU A 26 12.13 -0.03 6.78
C GLU A 26 11.63 -0.23 8.21
N ILE A 27 10.96 -1.35 8.46
CA ILE A 27 10.41 -1.72 9.77
C ILE A 27 11.13 -2.99 10.20
N HIS A 28 11.82 -2.92 11.33
CA HIS A 28 12.48 -4.06 11.96
C HIS A 28 11.62 -4.51 13.14
N LEU A 29 11.07 -5.71 13.03
CA LEU A 29 10.30 -6.32 14.11
C LEU A 29 11.21 -7.21 14.96
N SER A 30 11.20 -6.98 16.26
CA SER A 30 11.85 -7.83 17.26
C SER A 30 11.04 -9.12 17.52
N GLN A 31 11.64 -10.09 18.20
CA GLN A 31 10.91 -11.31 18.61
C GLN A 31 9.70 -10.99 19.49
N THR A 32 9.82 -9.98 20.36
CA THR A 32 8.70 -9.49 21.18
C THR A 32 7.59 -8.91 20.30
N ASP A 33 7.94 -8.19 19.24
CA ASP A 33 6.94 -7.62 18.33
C ASP A 33 6.12 -8.69 17.60
N LEU A 34 6.73 -9.84 17.33
CA LEU A 34 6.06 -10.97 16.68
C LEU A 34 5.08 -11.72 17.60
N GLN A 35 5.28 -11.65 18.92
CA GLN A 35 4.46 -12.34 19.93
C GLN A 35 3.23 -11.53 20.37
N LEU A 36 3.29 -10.21 20.28
CA LEU A 36 2.22 -9.32 20.71
C LEU A 36 1.21 -9.04 19.58
N SER A 37 -0.04 -8.78 19.96
CA SER A 37 -1.10 -8.44 19.00
C SER A 37 -0.94 -7.04 18.43
N ALA A 38 -1.52 -6.78 17.25
CA ALA A 38 -1.52 -5.44 16.67
C ALA A 38 -2.22 -4.40 17.56
N ASP A 39 -3.28 -4.79 18.28
CA ASP A 39 -3.98 -3.95 19.25
C ASP A 39 -3.04 -3.48 20.37
N HIS A 40 -2.19 -4.38 20.87
CA HIS A 40 -1.23 -4.05 21.92
C HIS A 40 -0.26 -2.97 21.43
N HIS A 41 0.41 -3.22 20.29
CA HIS A 41 1.34 -2.27 19.68
C HIS A 41 0.71 -0.92 19.38
N TYR A 42 -0.46 -0.93 18.73
CA TYR A 42 -1.17 0.30 18.41
C TYR A 42 -1.52 1.09 19.67
N SER A 43 -2.06 0.44 20.69
CA SER A 43 -2.44 1.09 21.95
C SER A 43 -1.23 1.66 22.71
N ASP A 44 -0.11 0.94 22.73
CA ASP A 44 1.10 1.37 23.42
C ASP A 44 1.74 2.58 22.72
N LEU A 45 1.87 2.53 21.39
CA LEU A 45 2.42 3.62 20.60
C LEU A 45 1.55 4.89 20.70
N LEU A 46 0.22 4.76 20.81
CA LEU A 46 -0.66 5.89 21.09
C LEU A 46 -0.43 6.49 22.48
N LYS A 47 -0.21 5.66 23.51
CA LYS A 47 0.14 6.14 24.86
C LYS A 47 1.47 6.87 24.84
N GLN A 48 2.49 6.33 24.16
CA GLN A 48 3.78 7.00 23.98
C GLN A 48 3.61 8.34 23.25
N LYS A 49 2.80 8.40 22.19
CA LYS A 49 2.49 9.65 21.48
C LYS A 49 1.82 10.68 22.39
N SER A 50 0.88 10.24 23.23
CA SER A 50 0.22 11.10 24.22
C SER A 50 1.21 11.66 25.25
N SER A 51 2.09 10.79 25.78
CA SER A 51 3.12 11.19 26.75
C SER A 51 4.09 12.25 26.17
N LEU A 52 4.54 12.07 24.93
CA LEU A 52 5.34 13.08 24.23
C LEU A 52 4.58 14.39 24.02
N SER A 53 3.27 14.31 23.77
CA SER A 53 2.40 15.47 23.55
C SER A 53 2.27 16.36 24.79
N ASN A 54 2.53 15.84 25.99
CA ASN A 54 2.60 16.65 27.22
C ASN A 54 3.77 17.65 27.21
N SER A 55 4.84 17.34 26.45
CA SER A 55 6.04 18.17 26.36
C SER A 55 6.08 19.03 25.10
N LEU A 56 5.54 18.54 23.99
CA LEU A 56 5.48 19.23 22.71
C LEU A 56 4.18 18.85 22.01
N SER A 57 3.29 19.82 21.78
CA SER A 57 2.04 19.52 21.06
C SER A 57 2.33 18.98 19.67
N PHE A 58 1.51 18.01 19.22
CA PHE A 58 1.71 17.39 17.91
C PHE A 58 1.61 18.40 16.76
N SER A 59 0.74 19.41 16.87
CA SER A 59 0.64 20.49 15.89
C SER A 59 1.93 21.30 15.78
N LYS A 60 2.56 21.64 16.92
CA LYS A 60 3.84 22.36 16.94
C LYS A 60 4.98 21.50 16.42
N TYR A 61 4.96 20.19 16.67
CA TYR A 61 5.91 19.25 16.08
C TYR A 61 5.78 19.18 14.54
N GLU A 62 4.55 19.12 14.01
CA GLU A 62 4.32 19.13 12.56
C GLU A 62 4.75 20.46 11.91
N GLU A 63 4.56 21.58 12.61
CA GLU A 63 5.10 22.87 12.20
C GLU A 63 6.63 22.88 12.21
N TYR A 64 7.25 22.38 13.28
CA TYR A 64 8.71 22.25 13.40
C TYR A 64 9.31 21.41 12.25
N LYS A 65 8.66 20.31 11.87
CA LYS A 65 9.10 19.49 10.71
C LYS A 65 9.09 20.26 9.40
N LYS A 66 8.12 21.16 9.21
CA LYS A 66 7.99 21.99 7.99
C LYS A 66 8.92 23.20 8.04
N ASN A 67 9.21 23.71 9.23
CA ASN A 67 10.07 24.87 9.47
C ASN A 67 11.12 24.57 10.55
N PRO A 68 12.29 24.03 10.19
CA PRO A 68 13.36 23.70 11.15
C PRO A 68 13.95 24.90 11.89
N LYS A 69 13.64 26.15 11.46
CA LYS A 69 14.04 27.37 12.17
C LYS A 69 13.16 27.66 13.39
N LEU A 70 12.04 26.95 13.56
CA LEU A 70 11.17 27.08 14.73
C LEU A 70 11.95 26.69 15.99
N ARG A 71 12.06 27.63 16.94
CA ARG A 71 12.85 27.44 18.15
C ARG A 71 12.11 26.52 19.13
N LEU A 72 12.77 25.44 19.52
CA LEU A 72 12.32 24.52 20.55
C LEU A 72 13.15 24.67 21.84
N ASN A 73 12.51 24.59 23.00
CA ASN A 73 13.21 24.51 24.27
C ASN A 73 13.90 23.13 24.45
N LYS A 74 14.60 22.91 25.57
CA LYS A 74 15.32 21.63 25.79
C LYS A 74 14.37 20.42 25.83
N GLN A 75 13.26 20.53 26.55
CA GLN A 75 12.27 19.46 26.70
C GLN A 75 11.53 19.17 25.38
N GLU A 76 11.18 20.21 24.64
CA GLU A 76 10.56 20.10 23.31
C GLU A 76 11.49 19.43 22.30
N ARG A 77 12.79 19.70 22.33
CA ARG A 77 13.77 19.02 21.45
C ARG A 77 13.84 17.53 21.73
N ILE A 78 13.82 17.13 23.00
CA ILE A 78 13.76 15.71 23.40
C ILE A 78 12.46 15.09 22.89
N ALA A 79 11.32 15.75 23.10
CA ALA A 79 10.03 15.27 22.62
C ALA A 79 9.96 15.18 21.09
N ALA A 80 10.53 16.14 20.37
CA ALA A 80 10.63 16.13 18.91
C ALA A 80 11.45 14.94 18.39
N ALA A 81 12.59 14.64 19.02
CA ALA A 81 13.36 13.43 18.71
C ALA A 81 12.57 12.15 19.01
N GLY A 82 11.81 12.14 20.12
CA GLY A 82 10.88 11.07 20.46
C GLY A 82 9.83 10.84 19.38
N PHE A 83 9.15 11.90 18.91
CA PHE A 83 8.18 11.79 17.81
C PHE A 83 8.83 11.29 16.52
N ALA A 84 10.02 11.79 16.17
CA ALA A 84 10.72 11.37 14.96
C ALA A 84 11.02 9.85 14.96
N LYS A 85 11.34 9.29 16.12
CA LYS A 85 11.56 7.84 16.29
C LYS A 85 10.23 7.04 16.34
N LEU A 86 9.20 7.60 16.98
CA LEU A 86 7.93 6.91 17.24
C LEU A 86 7.05 6.79 15.99
N LEU A 87 6.93 7.87 15.22
CA LEU A 87 5.90 8.00 14.19
C LEU A 87 5.98 6.95 13.06
N PRO A 88 7.17 6.56 12.54
CA PRO A 88 7.25 5.49 11.55
C PRO A 88 6.64 4.17 12.02
N ASN A 89 6.91 3.77 13.27
CA ASN A 89 6.36 2.56 13.86
C ASN A 89 4.86 2.70 14.14
N LEU A 90 4.42 3.87 14.64
CA LEU A 90 3.01 4.14 14.85
C LEU A 90 2.22 4.09 13.54
N GLU A 91 2.74 4.65 12.45
CA GLU A 91 2.10 4.60 11.14
C GLU A 91 1.98 3.15 10.64
N PHE A 92 3.05 2.37 10.72
CA PHE A 92 3.04 0.95 10.38
C PHE A 92 1.98 0.17 11.18
N TRP A 93 2.01 0.26 12.52
CA TRP A 93 1.07 -0.48 13.36
C TRP A 93 -0.35 0.05 13.26
N THR A 94 -0.55 1.32 12.89
CA THR A 94 -1.89 1.84 12.54
C THR A 94 -2.42 1.13 11.30
N TYR A 95 -1.60 0.93 10.26
CA TYR A 95 -2.04 0.18 9.09
C TYR A 95 -2.37 -1.27 9.42
N VAL A 96 -1.50 -1.95 10.16
CA VAL A 96 -1.71 -3.34 10.58
C VAL A 96 -2.99 -3.47 11.41
N PHE A 97 -3.16 -2.62 12.42
CA PHE A 97 -4.35 -2.64 13.28
C PHE A 97 -5.63 -2.43 12.47
N ARG A 98 -5.68 -1.41 11.60
CA ARG A 98 -6.89 -1.10 10.83
C ARG A 98 -7.22 -2.21 9.83
N LEU A 99 -6.23 -2.73 9.10
CA LEU A 99 -6.44 -3.85 8.19
C LEU A 99 -6.92 -5.10 8.94
N LYS A 100 -6.34 -5.39 10.12
CA LYS A 100 -6.81 -6.48 10.99
C LYS A 100 -8.28 -6.32 11.35
N GLN A 101 -8.72 -5.12 11.77
CA GLN A 101 -10.12 -4.88 12.13
C GLN A 101 -11.05 -5.16 10.95
N ASP A 102 -10.68 -4.70 9.75
CA ASP A 102 -11.48 -4.93 8.55
C ASP A 102 -11.52 -6.41 8.18
N ILE A 103 -10.39 -7.12 8.23
CA ILE A 103 -10.31 -8.58 8.01
C ILE A 103 -11.18 -9.32 9.02
N LEU A 104 -11.17 -8.91 10.29
CA LEU A 104 -12.01 -9.51 11.32
C LEU A 104 -13.50 -9.27 11.06
N ASN A 105 -13.86 -8.15 10.44
CA ASN A 105 -15.25 -7.85 10.08
C ASN A 105 -15.79 -8.74 8.94
N LEU A 106 -14.95 -9.57 8.30
CA LEU A 106 -15.39 -10.66 7.42
C LEU A 106 -16.03 -11.82 8.20
N HIS A 107 -15.83 -11.89 9.52
CA HIS A 107 -16.36 -12.94 10.38
C HIS A 107 -17.36 -12.37 11.39
N GLU A 108 -18.53 -13.00 11.48
CA GLU A 108 -19.53 -12.68 12.51
C GLU A 108 -19.01 -13.03 13.91
N ILE A 109 -18.38 -14.22 14.05
CA ILE A 109 -17.81 -14.71 15.30
C ILE A 109 -16.29 -14.62 15.24
N LYS A 110 -15.71 -13.80 16.12
CA LYS A 110 -14.27 -13.48 16.15
C LYS A 110 -13.55 -14.27 17.25
N THR A 111 -13.35 -15.57 17.03
CA THR A 111 -12.60 -16.44 17.98
C THR A 111 -11.13 -16.01 18.12
N ASN A 112 -10.45 -16.45 19.18
CA ASN A 112 -9.03 -16.13 19.38
C ASN A 112 -8.15 -16.64 18.22
N ASN A 113 -8.46 -17.80 17.65
CA ASN A 113 -7.71 -18.35 16.51
C ASN A 113 -7.87 -17.47 15.26
N ILE A 114 -9.08 -16.97 14.99
CA ILE A 114 -9.35 -16.04 13.89
C ILE A 114 -8.62 -14.71 14.14
N LYS A 115 -8.64 -14.19 15.38
CA LYS A 115 -7.92 -12.97 15.77
C LYS A 115 -6.42 -13.09 15.57
N ASN A 116 -5.82 -14.21 15.97
CA ASN A 116 -4.39 -14.45 15.82
C ASN A 116 -3.98 -14.59 14.35
N GLU A 117 -4.77 -15.31 13.54
CA GLU A 117 -4.50 -15.44 12.11
C GLU A 117 -4.73 -14.11 11.36
N ALA A 118 -5.73 -13.32 11.75
CA ALA A 118 -5.94 -11.97 11.20
C ALA A 118 -4.81 -11.01 11.56
N ASP A 119 -4.24 -11.10 12.77
CA ASP A 119 -3.04 -10.34 13.17
C ASP A 119 -1.87 -10.66 12.25
N LEU A 120 -1.59 -11.96 12.05
CA LEU A 120 -0.52 -12.41 11.17
C LEU A 120 -0.77 -11.95 9.73
N LEU A 121 -1.97 -12.18 9.21
CA LEU A 121 -2.33 -11.83 7.83
C LEU A 121 -2.18 -10.32 7.57
N ALA A 122 -2.71 -9.48 8.46
CA ALA A 122 -2.61 -8.04 8.33
C ALA A 122 -1.13 -7.59 8.39
N ARG A 123 -0.35 -8.11 9.35
CA ARG A 123 1.07 -7.75 9.52
C ARG A 123 1.90 -8.11 8.31
N GLU A 124 1.81 -9.35 7.83
CA GLU A 124 2.57 -9.81 6.67
C GLU A 124 2.16 -9.08 5.39
N THR A 125 0.87 -8.78 5.23
CA THR A 125 0.36 -7.98 4.12
C THR A 125 0.99 -6.59 4.11
N ILE A 126 0.95 -5.86 5.24
CA ILE A 126 1.53 -4.52 5.33
C ILE A 126 3.06 -4.55 5.16
N LEU A 127 3.76 -5.53 5.73
CA LEU A 127 5.20 -5.70 5.53
C LEU A 127 5.56 -5.90 4.06
N SER A 128 4.81 -6.73 3.33
CA SER A 128 5.01 -6.96 1.90
C SER A 128 4.77 -5.69 1.07
N LEU A 129 3.75 -4.89 1.43
CA LEU A 129 3.51 -3.58 0.81
C LEU A 129 4.64 -2.58 1.09
N TYR A 130 5.13 -2.52 2.33
CA TYR A 130 6.29 -1.70 2.72
C TYR A 130 7.54 -2.10 1.93
N LYS A 131 7.81 -3.40 1.80
CA LYS A 131 8.91 -3.93 1.00
C LYS A 131 8.76 -3.54 -0.49
N SER A 132 7.57 -3.70 -1.05
CA SER A 132 7.25 -3.35 -2.44
C SER A 132 7.43 -1.85 -2.72
N SER A 133 7.02 -0.98 -1.78
CA SER A 133 7.25 0.47 -1.86
C SER A 133 8.74 0.81 -2.01
N ARG A 134 9.61 0.15 -1.22
CA ARG A 134 11.06 0.34 -1.29
C ARG A 134 11.69 -0.26 -2.54
N GLU A 135 11.16 -1.37 -3.03
CA GLU A 135 11.62 -2.06 -4.25
C GLU A 135 11.31 -1.23 -5.50
N PHE A 136 10.06 -0.79 -5.65
CA PHE A 136 9.58 -0.13 -6.86
C PHE A 136 9.87 1.38 -6.88
N LYS A 137 10.06 2.00 -5.71
CA LYS A 137 10.39 3.43 -5.54
C LYS A 137 9.49 4.32 -6.41
N ILE A 138 8.18 4.05 -6.41
CA ILE A 138 7.22 4.78 -7.23
C ILE A 138 7.25 6.25 -6.84
N LYS A 139 7.68 7.09 -7.78
CA LYS A 139 7.91 8.51 -7.53
C LYS A 139 6.69 9.39 -7.78
N SER A 140 5.65 8.90 -8.45
CA SER A 140 4.60 9.72 -9.08
C SER A 140 3.20 9.14 -8.97
N TRP A 141 2.19 9.95 -9.32
CA TRP A 141 0.80 9.51 -9.47
C TRP A 141 0.70 8.29 -10.41
N PRO A 142 -0.23 7.35 -10.19
CA PRO A 142 -0.26 6.06 -10.91
C PRO A 142 -0.27 6.17 -12.45
N LEU A 143 -0.95 7.18 -13.00
CA LEU A 143 -0.97 7.46 -14.45
C LEU A 143 0.39 7.93 -14.98
N LEU A 144 1.05 8.85 -14.28
CA LEU A 144 2.40 9.31 -14.63
C LEU A 144 3.41 8.18 -14.48
N HIS A 145 3.23 7.32 -13.47
CA HIS A 145 4.10 6.16 -13.27
C HIS A 145 4.00 5.18 -14.44
N ASN A 146 2.80 4.85 -14.91
CA ASN A 146 2.60 3.97 -16.07
C ASN A 146 3.21 4.56 -17.37
N THR A 147 3.26 5.88 -17.52
CA THR A 147 3.99 6.51 -18.64
C THR A 147 5.51 6.42 -18.48
N PHE A 148 6.04 6.51 -17.26
CA PHE A 148 7.49 6.41 -17.01
C PHE A 148 8.03 4.97 -17.05
N ILE A 149 7.25 3.96 -16.67
CA ILE A 149 7.68 2.55 -16.77
C ILE A 149 7.82 2.14 -18.24
N LYS A 150 6.94 2.59 -19.15
CA LYS A 150 7.03 2.27 -20.59
C LYS A 150 8.34 2.71 -21.25
N LEU A 151 9.04 3.68 -20.65
CA LEU A 151 10.33 4.19 -21.13
C LEU A 151 11.55 3.43 -20.56
N SER A 152 11.35 2.44 -19.67
CA SER A 152 12.41 1.67 -19.04
C SER A 152 12.26 0.18 -19.34
N LYS A 153 13.30 -0.42 -19.93
CA LYS A 153 13.32 -1.84 -20.33
C LYS A 153 13.24 -2.85 -19.16
N ASN A 154 13.40 -2.40 -17.91
CA ASN A 154 13.42 -3.25 -16.71
C ASN A 154 12.59 -2.69 -15.53
N ALA A 155 11.67 -1.75 -15.76
CA ALA A 155 10.96 -1.12 -14.64
C ALA A 155 9.85 -2.02 -14.06
N ARG A 156 10.01 -2.38 -12.78
CA ARG A 156 8.96 -2.93 -11.92
C ARG A 156 8.10 -1.79 -11.35
N GLY A 157 6.95 -2.11 -10.75
CA GLY A 157 6.03 -1.10 -10.19
C GLY A 157 4.65 -1.02 -10.85
N TYR A 158 4.37 -1.83 -11.87
CA TYR A 158 2.99 -2.09 -12.29
C TYR A 158 2.17 -2.74 -11.16
N CYS A 159 0.85 -2.55 -11.22
CA CYS A 159 -0.10 -3.10 -10.25
C CYS A 159 0.06 -4.61 -10.03
N TYR A 160 0.22 -5.40 -11.10
CA TYR A 160 0.40 -6.85 -10.99
C TYR A 160 1.67 -7.25 -10.22
N HIS A 161 2.74 -6.45 -10.25
CA HIS A 161 3.96 -6.73 -9.48
C HIS A 161 3.72 -6.66 -7.97
N TYR A 162 2.78 -5.82 -7.50
CA TYR A 162 2.38 -5.82 -6.08
C TYR A 162 1.70 -7.13 -5.72
N VAL A 163 0.81 -7.63 -6.59
CA VAL A 163 0.12 -8.90 -6.36
C VAL A 163 1.09 -10.07 -6.39
N GLU A 164 2.07 -10.06 -7.30
CA GLU A 164 3.14 -11.07 -7.32
C GLU A 164 3.94 -11.09 -6.02
N ASN A 165 4.33 -9.92 -5.50
CA ASN A 165 5.04 -9.81 -4.23
C ASN A 165 4.18 -10.31 -3.05
N LEU A 166 2.90 -9.91 -2.98
CA LEU A 166 1.96 -10.37 -1.97
C LEU A 166 1.73 -11.89 -2.06
N LYS A 167 1.54 -12.42 -3.28
CA LYS A 167 1.39 -13.86 -3.53
C LYS A 167 2.63 -14.64 -3.10
N ARG A 168 3.83 -14.14 -3.39
CA ARG A 168 5.10 -14.76 -2.97
C ARG A 168 5.23 -14.77 -1.45
N ASP A 169 4.92 -13.64 -0.80
CA ASP A 169 5.19 -13.45 0.63
C ASP A 169 4.10 -14.14 1.50
N LEU A 170 2.85 -14.22 1.03
CA LEU A 170 1.70 -14.79 1.77
C LEU A 170 1.27 -16.19 1.31
N GLY A 171 1.59 -16.57 0.06
CA GLY A 171 1.00 -17.73 -0.60
C GLY A 171 1.52 -19.09 -0.12
N SER A 172 2.68 -19.13 0.53
CA SER A 172 3.21 -20.36 1.14
C SER A 172 2.61 -20.67 2.51
N GLN A 173 1.95 -19.70 3.14
CA GLN A 173 1.34 -19.86 4.45
C GLN A 173 -0.01 -20.57 4.32
N ASN A 174 -0.28 -21.51 5.24
CA ASN A 174 -1.57 -22.18 5.29
C ASN A 174 -2.56 -21.36 6.13
N TRP A 175 -3.45 -20.65 5.43
CA TRP A 175 -4.51 -19.85 6.05
C TRP A 175 -5.76 -20.70 6.28
N ASN A 176 -6.15 -20.83 7.55
CA ASN A 176 -7.25 -21.68 8.00
C ASN A 176 -8.61 -20.97 7.85
N PHE A 177 -8.66 -19.67 8.13
CA PHE A 177 -9.88 -18.86 8.20
C PHE A 177 -10.02 -17.87 7.05
N PHE A 178 -8.99 -17.73 6.20
CA PHE A 178 -8.98 -16.77 5.09
C PHE A 178 -8.61 -17.41 3.75
N THR A 179 -9.21 -16.89 2.68
CA THR A 179 -8.84 -17.18 1.29
C THR A 179 -8.17 -15.95 0.71
N LEU A 180 -7.02 -16.16 0.07
CA LEU A 180 -6.32 -15.12 -0.68
C LEU A 180 -6.55 -15.34 -2.17
N ALA A 181 -6.88 -14.29 -2.90
CA ALA A 181 -7.10 -14.36 -4.33
C ALA A 181 -6.43 -13.19 -5.05
N TRP A 182 -5.87 -13.47 -6.22
CA TRP A 182 -5.60 -12.46 -7.23
C TRP A 182 -6.91 -12.08 -7.89
N VAL A 183 -7.22 -10.78 -7.91
CA VAL A 183 -8.35 -10.23 -8.66
C VAL A 183 -7.88 -9.19 -9.66
N GLU A 184 -8.60 -9.10 -10.78
CA GLU A 184 -8.34 -8.18 -11.87
C GLU A 184 -9.58 -7.34 -12.18
N ALA A 185 -9.37 -6.11 -12.63
CA ALA A 185 -10.40 -5.24 -13.17
C ALA A 185 -9.99 -4.81 -14.57
N TYR A 186 -10.96 -4.71 -15.48
CA TYR A 186 -10.73 -4.28 -16.86
C TYR A 186 -9.65 -5.08 -17.63
N SER A 187 -9.62 -6.40 -17.42
CA SER A 187 -8.69 -7.34 -18.07
C SER A 187 -8.51 -7.06 -19.57
N GLY A 188 -7.26 -6.99 -20.02
CA GLY A 188 -6.86 -6.75 -21.41
C GLY A 188 -7.06 -5.32 -21.92
N LYS A 189 -7.44 -4.36 -21.05
CA LYS A 189 -7.67 -2.95 -21.43
C LYS A 189 -6.55 -2.05 -20.92
N TYR A 190 -6.44 -0.84 -21.46
CA TYR A 190 -5.41 0.14 -21.03
C TYR A 190 -5.50 0.54 -19.54
N ARG A 191 -6.68 0.34 -18.93
CA ARG A 191 -6.97 0.59 -17.51
C ARG A 191 -7.02 -0.69 -16.68
N GLU A 192 -6.44 -1.78 -17.19
CA GLU A 192 -6.32 -3.02 -16.44
C GLU A 192 -5.67 -2.75 -15.08
N HIS A 193 -6.25 -3.35 -14.05
CA HIS A 193 -5.75 -3.23 -12.70
C HIS A 193 -5.78 -4.59 -12.01
N ASN A 194 -4.74 -4.89 -11.25
CA ASN A 194 -4.53 -6.18 -10.60
C ASN A 194 -4.23 -5.94 -9.14
N THR A 195 -4.85 -6.71 -8.26
CA THR A 195 -4.71 -6.53 -6.82
C THR A 195 -4.96 -7.85 -6.06
N LEU A 196 -4.62 -7.87 -4.76
CA LEU A 196 -4.96 -8.97 -3.86
C LEU A 196 -6.37 -8.75 -3.28
N ALA A 197 -7.13 -9.83 -3.14
CA ALA A 197 -8.36 -9.88 -2.36
C ALA A 197 -8.20 -10.84 -1.17
N ILE A 198 -8.71 -10.44 -0.01
CA ILE A 198 -8.78 -11.23 1.21
C ILE A 198 -10.26 -11.50 1.50
N ALA A 199 -10.64 -12.78 1.50
CA ALA A 199 -12.00 -13.21 1.83
C ALA A 199 -11.98 -14.18 3.02
N LYS A 200 -13.13 -14.39 3.65
CA LYS A 200 -13.31 -15.50 4.59
C LYS A 200 -13.17 -16.84 3.86
N LYS A 201 -12.60 -17.85 4.54
CA LYS A 201 -12.40 -19.18 3.95
C LYS A 201 -13.74 -19.73 3.45
N GLY A 202 -13.74 -20.25 2.22
CA GLY A 202 -14.94 -20.81 1.59
C GLY A 202 -15.92 -19.78 1.00
N GLU A 203 -15.71 -18.49 1.24
CA GLU A 203 -16.54 -17.43 0.62
C GLU A 203 -15.97 -16.97 -0.72
N THR A 204 -16.84 -16.33 -1.51
CA THR A 204 -16.47 -15.76 -2.81
C THR A 204 -15.74 -14.43 -2.62
N ILE A 205 -15.09 -13.95 -3.69
CA ILE A 205 -14.49 -12.62 -3.69
C ILE A 205 -15.52 -11.48 -3.61
N GLU A 206 -16.84 -11.74 -3.70
CA GLU A 206 -17.87 -10.69 -3.54
C GLU A 206 -17.81 -10.10 -2.13
N ASN A 207 -17.66 -10.95 -1.11
CA ASN A 207 -17.48 -10.53 0.28
C ASN A 207 -15.99 -10.53 0.65
N SER A 208 -15.22 -9.63 0.05
CA SER A 208 -13.78 -9.54 0.28
C SER A 208 -13.29 -8.12 0.53
N ILE A 209 -12.06 -8.03 1.04
CA ILE A 209 -11.29 -6.80 1.14
C ILE A 209 -10.27 -6.79 0.02
N ILE A 210 -10.27 -5.71 -0.75
CA ILE A 210 -9.32 -5.44 -1.81
C ILE A 210 -8.10 -4.75 -1.19
N VAL A 211 -6.91 -5.31 -1.35
CA VAL A 211 -5.64 -4.76 -0.84
C VAL A 211 -4.78 -4.31 -2.01
N ASP A 212 -4.68 -2.99 -2.19
CA ASP A 212 -4.15 -2.36 -3.39
C ASP A 212 -3.07 -1.32 -3.04
N GLY A 213 -1.83 -1.79 -2.93
CA GLY A 213 -0.67 -0.94 -2.65
C GLY A 213 -0.25 -0.05 -3.83
N TRP A 214 -0.80 -0.26 -5.03
CA TRP A 214 -0.42 0.51 -6.21
C TRP A 214 -1.22 1.81 -6.33
N ARG A 215 -2.54 1.75 -6.08
CA ARG A 215 -3.48 2.84 -6.32
C ARG A 215 -3.12 4.15 -5.63
N ASN A 216 -2.53 4.11 -4.45
CA ASN A 216 -2.14 5.29 -3.67
C ASN A 216 -0.62 5.54 -3.68
N GLY A 217 0.06 5.19 -4.78
CA GLY A 217 1.48 5.48 -4.96
C GLY A 217 2.37 4.77 -3.94
N SER A 218 2.15 3.47 -3.72
CA SER A 218 2.84 2.64 -2.70
C SER A 218 2.37 2.80 -1.26
N LYS A 219 1.48 3.76 -0.93
CA LYS A 219 0.82 3.77 0.37
C LYS A 219 -0.08 2.54 0.50
N PRO A 220 -0.08 1.84 1.64
CA PRO A 220 -1.06 0.79 1.88
C PRO A 220 -2.47 1.37 1.75
N PHE A 221 -3.26 0.73 0.91
CA PHE A 221 -4.66 1.07 0.69
C PHE A 221 -5.43 -0.23 0.60
N TRP A 222 -6.60 -0.25 1.23
CA TRP A 222 -7.54 -1.34 1.10
C TRP A 222 -8.95 -0.80 1.28
N ILE A 223 -9.91 -1.57 0.79
CA ILE A 223 -11.33 -1.22 0.79
C ILE A 223 -12.16 -2.50 0.73
N ARG A 224 -13.38 -2.48 1.28
CA ARG A 224 -14.36 -3.54 1.00
C ARG A 224 -14.65 -3.56 -0.49
N ARG A 225 -14.70 -4.73 -1.11
CA ARG A 225 -14.94 -4.83 -2.55
C ARG A 225 -16.24 -4.13 -2.97
N GLU A 226 -17.31 -4.31 -2.19
CA GLU A 226 -18.62 -3.72 -2.45
C GLU A 226 -18.61 -2.18 -2.47
N ASP A 227 -17.68 -1.57 -1.74
CA ASP A 227 -17.49 -0.12 -1.67
C ASP A 227 -16.54 0.40 -2.76
N ASP A 228 -15.97 -0.49 -3.59
CA ASP A 228 -15.04 -0.11 -4.65
C ASP A 228 -15.72 -0.02 -6.02
N HIS A 229 -15.41 1.04 -6.75
CA HIS A 229 -15.91 1.29 -8.11
C HIS A 229 -15.31 0.38 -9.20
N TYR A 230 -14.24 -0.36 -8.90
CA TYR A 230 -13.62 -1.27 -9.86
C TYR A 230 -14.45 -2.56 -9.98
N PRO A 231 -14.72 -3.04 -11.21
CA PRO A 231 -15.45 -4.28 -11.44
C PRO A 231 -14.51 -5.48 -11.27
N TRP A 232 -14.10 -5.73 -10.03
CA TRP A 232 -13.17 -6.82 -9.68
C TRP A 232 -13.71 -8.19 -10.07
N LYS A 233 -12.86 -8.98 -10.72
CA LYS A 233 -13.13 -10.36 -11.10
C LYS A 233 -12.03 -11.27 -10.58
N LEU A 234 -12.38 -12.49 -10.24
CA LEU A 234 -11.43 -13.50 -9.80
C LEU A 234 -10.51 -13.85 -10.98
N TYR A 235 -9.20 -13.71 -10.77
CA TYR A 235 -8.19 -14.22 -11.69
C TYR A 235 -7.68 -15.58 -11.22
N GLN A 236 -7.25 -15.67 -9.95
CA GLN A 236 -6.70 -16.90 -9.38
C GLN A 236 -6.83 -16.94 -7.86
N VAL A 237 -7.18 -18.09 -7.28
CA VAL A 237 -7.04 -18.32 -5.83
C VAL A 237 -5.58 -18.68 -5.51
N ILE A 238 -4.99 -18.01 -4.52
CA ILE A 238 -3.55 -18.11 -4.20
C ILE A 238 -3.25 -19.27 -3.25
N ASN A 239 -4.01 -19.40 -2.17
CA ASN A 239 -3.71 -20.32 -1.06
C ASN A 239 -4.55 -21.62 -1.12
N ASN A 240 -4.95 -22.05 -2.31
CA ASN A 240 -5.69 -23.30 -2.49
C ASN A 240 -4.81 -24.36 -3.16
N SER A 241 -4.34 -25.32 -2.37
CA SER A 241 -3.59 -26.50 -2.82
C SER A 241 -4.42 -27.46 -3.69
N ALA A 242 -5.70 -27.16 -3.97
CA ALA A 242 -6.63 -28.05 -4.68
C ALA A 242 -7.05 -27.59 -6.09
N HIS A 243 -6.53 -26.49 -6.63
CA HIS A 243 -6.74 -26.15 -8.05
C HIS A 243 -5.42 -26.22 -8.83
N LYS A 244 -5.15 -27.38 -9.44
CA LYS A 244 -4.41 -27.40 -10.71
C LYS A 244 -5.15 -26.45 -11.64
N ALA A 245 -4.56 -25.29 -11.94
CA ALA A 245 -5.01 -24.47 -13.05
C ALA A 245 -5.09 -25.36 -14.30
N PRO A 246 -6.12 -25.23 -15.16
CA PRO A 246 -6.10 -25.89 -16.44
C PRO A 246 -4.80 -25.50 -17.16
N SER A 247 -4.05 -26.52 -17.55
CA SER A 247 -2.82 -26.42 -18.33
C SER A 247 -3.16 -25.92 -19.73
N SER A 248 -3.46 -24.63 -19.86
CA SER A 248 -3.59 -23.93 -21.14
C SER A 248 -3.49 -22.42 -20.96
N LEU A 249 -2.37 -21.96 -20.41
CA LEU A 249 -1.81 -20.64 -20.73
C LEU A 249 -0.37 -20.85 -21.19
N SER A 250 -0.28 -21.55 -22.32
CA SER A 250 0.83 -21.40 -23.27
C SER A 250 0.83 -19.96 -23.76
N ALA A 251 1.97 -19.29 -23.58
CA ALA A 251 2.34 -18.01 -24.18
C ALA A 251 1.41 -16.81 -23.90
N ALA A 252 1.79 -15.98 -22.94
CA ALA A 252 1.51 -14.55 -23.04
C ALA A 252 2.05 -14.06 -24.40
N PRO A 253 1.25 -13.41 -25.27
CA PRO A 253 1.79 -12.88 -26.50
C PRO A 253 2.65 -11.66 -26.16
N GLN A 254 3.97 -11.82 -26.30
CA GLN A 254 4.85 -10.71 -26.62
C GLN A 254 4.38 -10.12 -27.95
N LYS A 255 3.49 -9.14 -27.92
CA LYS A 255 3.20 -8.33 -29.11
C LYS A 255 4.24 -7.21 -29.19
N ALA A 256 5.17 -7.41 -30.12
CA ALA A 256 6.07 -6.40 -30.66
C ALA A 256 5.28 -5.15 -31.13
N PRO A 257 5.90 -3.95 -31.10
CA PRO A 257 5.25 -2.74 -31.57
C PRO A 257 5.01 -2.84 -33.08
N LYS A 258 3.75 -2.73 -33.48
CA LYS A 258 3.39 -2.51 -34.88
C LYS A 258 3.88 -1.13 -35.28
N THR A 259 4.77 -1.11 -36.25
CA THR A 259 5.06 0.04 -37.12
C THR A 259 3.76 0.49 -37.77
N GLU A 260 3.40 1.75 -37.56
CA GLU A 260 2.51 2.49 -38.45
C GLU A 260 3.26 3.74 -38.92
N ALA A 261 3.57 3.76 -40.21
CA ALA A 261 3.71 4.95 -41.03
C ALA A 261 2.86 4.69 -42.29
N PRO A 262 2.28 5.74 -42.86
CA PRO A 262 2.84 6.24 -44.11
C PRO A 262 3.70 7.48 -43.91
#